data_AF-A0A7C7MWR5-F1
#
_entry.id   AF-A0A7C7MWR5-F1
#
_cell.length_a   1.000
_cell.length_b   1.000
_cell.length_c   1.000
_cell.angle_alpha   90.00
_cell.angle_beta   90.00
_cell.angle_gamma   90.00
#
_symmetry.space_group_name_H-M   'P 1'
#
loop_
_entity.id
_entity.type
_entity.pdbx_description
1 polymer ?
#
loop_
_entity_poly.entity_id
_entity_poly.type
_entity_poly.pdbx_seq_one_letter_code
_entity_poly.pdbx_strand_id
1 'polypeptide(L)' 'MHWIWWGLWIILIFWIFLIPYPTPGQNRRKDKAMEALRDRYARDEISDEEFEQKKKVLQDKKK' A
#
# COMPACT_ATOMS: atom_id res chain seq x y z
N MET A 1 30.55 -31.93 -15.16
CA MET A 1 29.15 -32.04 -14.71
C MET A 1 28.87 -31.15 -13.49
N HIS A 2 29.21 -29.85 -13.53
CA HIS A 2 28.89 -28.87 -12.46
C HIS A 2 28.25 -27.58 -13.01
N TRP A 3 28.38 -27.34 -14.32
CA TRP A 3 27.83 -26.17 -14.99
C TRP A 3 26.30 -26.21 -15.06
N ILE A 4 25.72 -27.40 -15.26
CA ILE A 4 24.27 -27.63 -15.20
C ILE A 4 23.73 -27.36 -13.79
N TRP A 5 24.52 -27.72 -12.76
CA TRP A 5 24.17 -27.46 -11.37
C TRP A 5 24.23 -25.97 -11.03
N TRP A 6 25.23 -25.25 -11.55
CA TRP A 6 25.32 -23.80 -11.44
C TRP A 6 24.15 -23.07 -12.13
N GLY A 7 23.70 -23.56 -13.29
CA GLY A 7 22.51 -23.04 -13.97
C GLY A 7 21.25 -23.14 -13.10
N LEU A 8 21.07 -24.25 -12.39
CA LEU A 8 19.95 -24.45 -11.45
C LEU A 8 19.95 -23.40 -10.32
N TRP A 9 21.12 -23.12 -9.73
CA TRP A 9 21.25 -22.13 -8.66
C TRP A 9 20.97 -20.70 -9.14
N ILE A 10 21.43 -20.33 -10.34
CA ILE A 10 21.16 -19.01 -10.91
C ILE A 10 19.67 -18.80 -11.17
N ILE A 11 18.98 -19.82 -11.70
CA ILE A 11 17.52 -19.76 -11.94
C ILE A 11 16.76 -19.58 -10.63
N LEU A 12 17.18 -20.29 -9.57
CA LEU A 12 16.55 -20.22 -8.25
C LEU A 12 16.72 -18.82 -7.61
N ILE A 13 17.90 -18.21 -7.74
CA ILE A 13 18.15 -16.84 -7.27
C ILE A 13 17.38 -15.81 -8.09
N PHE A 14 17.31 -16.01 -9.41
CA PHE A 14 16.55 -15.12 -10.29
C PHE A 14 15.06 -15.10 -9.95
N TRP A 15 14.49 -16.25 -9.60
CA TRP A 15 13.11 -16.36 -9.12
C TRP A 15 12.85 -15.54 -7.85
N ILE A 16 13.81 -15.48 -6.92
CA ILE A 16 13.67 -14.68 -5.69
C ILE A 16 13.56 -13.18 -6.00
N PHE A 17 14.26 -12.71 -7.03
CA PHE A 17 14.17 -11.33 -7.50
C PHE A 17 12.89 -11.03 -8.29
N LEU A 18 12.37 -12.03 -9.01
CA LEU A 18 11.15 -11.87 -9.80
C LEU A 18 9.88 -11.90 -8.97
N ILE A 19 9.94 -12.37 -7.71
CA ILE A 19 8.82 -12.25 -6.77
C ILE A 19 8.72 -10.78 -6.39
N PRO A 20 7.69 -10.04 -6.84
CA PRO A 20 7.44 -8.72 -6.32
C PRO A 20 7.02 -8.93 -4.87
N TYR A 21 7.95 -8.72 -3.93
CA TYR A 21 7.57 -8.61 -2.53
C TYR A 21 6.55 -7.47 -2.46
N PRO A 22 5.28 -7.74 -2.09
CA PRO A 22 4.33 -6.67 -1.93
C PRO A 22 4.79 -5.88 -0.71
N THR A 23 5.47 -4.75 -0.94
CA THR A 23 5.98 -3.87 0.12
C THR A 23 4.82 -3.55 1.05
N PRO A 24 4.77 -4.12 2.27
CA PRO A 24 3.61 -4.01 3.15
C PRO A 24 3.69 -2.67 3.89
N GLY A 25 3.60 -1.57 3.16
CA GLY A 25 3.84 -0.25 3.73
C GLY A 25 3.33 0.92 2.92
N GLN A 26 3.21 0.79 1.59
CA GLN A 26 2.82 1.94 0.76
C GLN A 26 1.30 2.17 0.74
N ASN A 27 0.50 1.10 0.77
CA ASN A 27 -0.98 1.24 0.85
C ASN A 27 -1.47 1.56 2.26
N ARG A 28 -0.80 1.08 3.31
CA ARG A 28 -1.19 1.34 4.71
C ARG A 28 -1.20 2.82 5.09
N ARG A 29 -0.35 3.66 4.49
CA ARG A 29 -0.36 5.10 4.79
C ARG A 29 -1.59 5.80 4.21
N LYS A 30 -2.08 5.35 3.06
CA LYS A 30 -3.28 5.90 2.42
C LYS A 30 -4.54 5.50 3.18
N ASP A 31 -4.62 4.24 3.61
CA ASP A 31 -5.73 3.76 4.44
C ASP A 31 -5.78 4.47 5.79
N LYS A 32 -4.61 4.72 6.42
CA LYS A 32 -4.52 5.46 7.69
C LYS A 32 -5.11 6.87 7.64
N ALA A 33 -4.95 7.60 6.53
CA ALA A 33 -5.47 8.97 6.43
C ALA A 33 -7.01 8.98 6.35
N MET A 34 -7.59 8.03 5.61
CA MET A 34 -9.04 7.86 5.52
C MET A 34 -9.63 7.37 6.85
N GLU A 35 -8.95 6.43 7.50
CA GLU A 35 -9.34 5.88 8.81
C GLU A 35 -9.32 6.96 9.90
N ALA A 36 -8.29 7.80 9.93
CA ALA A 36 -8.20 8.94 10.85
C ALA A 36 -9.29 10.00 10.60
N LEU A 37 -9.69 10.23 9.34
CA LEU A 37 -10.79 11.13 9.01
C LEU A 37 -12.12 10.57 9.54
N ARG A 38 -12.34 9.27 9.36
CA ARG A 38 -13.57 8.58 9.81
C ARG A 38 -13.67 8.52 11.33
N ASP A 39 -12.54 8.33 12.02
CA ASP A 39 -12.49 8.36 13.50
C ASP A 39 -12.93 9.71 14.06
N ARG A 40 -12.44 10.82 13.48
CA ARG A 40 -12.83 12.18 13.91
C ARG A 40 -14.31 12.49 13.62
N TYR A 41 -14.82 12.00 12.50
CA TYR A 41 -16.24 12.12 12.17
C TYR A 41 -17.12 11.35 13.17
N ALA A 42 -16.73 10.11 13.52
CA ALA A 42 -17.45 9.31 14.50
C ALA A 42 -17.43 9.90 15.93
N ARG A 43 -16.49 10.80 16.21
CA ARG A 43 -16.38 11.56 17.46
C ARG A 43 -17.16 12.87 17.45
N ASP A 44 -17.85 13.21 16.36
CA ASP A 44 -18.52 14.50 16.18
C ASP A 44 -17.54 15.70 16.24
N GLU A 45 -16.24 15.47 15.99
CA GLU A 45 -15.21 16.53 16.00
C GLU A 45 -15.20 17.36 14.71
N ILE A 46 -15.88 16.90 13.66
CA ILE A 46 -15.97 17.55 12.34
C ILE A 46 -17.39 17.44 11.80
N SER A 47 -17.85 18.44 11.06
CA SER A 47 -19.18 18.42 10.44
C SER A 47 -19.23 17.54 9.19
N ASP A 48 -20.44 17.17 8.76
CA ASP A 48 -20.69 16.45 7.52
C ASP A 48 -20.05 17.14 6.29
N GLU A 49 -20.12 18.47 6.23
CA GLU A 49 -19.53 19.26 5.14
C GLU A 49 -18.00 19.17 5.12
N GLU A 50 -17.36 19.30 6.29
CA GLU A 50 -15.91 19.19 6.40
C GLU A 50 -15.41 17.78 6.07
N PHE A 51 -16.18 16.76 6.47
CA PHE A 51 -15.89 15.36 6.16
C PHE A 51 -15.94 15.10 4.66
N GLU A 52 -17.01 15.53 3.98
CA GLU A 52 -17.17 15.35 2.54
C GLU A 52 -16.09 16.08 1.72
N GLN A 53 -15.72 17.31 2.12
CA GLN A 53 -14.61 18.04 1.47
C GLN A 53 -13.28 17.29 1.61
N LYS A 54 -12.91 16.87 2.82
CA LYS A 54 -11.64 16.17 3.06
C LYS A 54 -11.59 14.80 2.40
N LYS A 55 -12.72 14.08 2.39
CA LYS A 55 -12.87 12.79 1.69
C LYS A 55 -12.65 12.93 0.19
N LYS A 56 -13.17 13.99 -0.45
CA LYS A 56 -12.93 14.27 -1.88
C LYS A 56 -11.44 14.55 -2.15
N VAL A 57 -10.79 15.37 -1.33
CA VAL A 57 -9.34 15.66 -1.46
C VAL A 57 -8.49 14.40 -1.31
N LEU A 58 -8.85 13.50 -0.37
CA LEU A 58 -8.15 12.23 -0.17
C LEU A 58 -8.37 11.23 -1.32
N GLN A 59 -9.55 11.24 -1.95
CA GLN A 59 -9.83 10.44 -3.15
C GLN A 59 -9.16 11.00 -4.40
N ASP A 60 -9.08 12.32 -4.56
CA ASP A 60 -8.45 12.96 -5.72
C ASP A 60 -6.93 12.71 -5.73
N LYS A 61 -6.27 12.79 -4.56
CA LYS A 61 -4.86 12.37 -4.38
C LYS A 61 -4.60 10.88 -4.64
N LYS A 62 -5.65 10.07 -4.85
CA LYS A 62 -5.53 8.64 -5.19
C LYS A 62 -5.35 8.42 -6.70
N LYS A 63 -5.70 9.41 -7.53
CA LYS A 63 -5.61 9.37 -9.00
C LYS A 63 -4.22 9.75 -9.49
#